data_AF-A0A8T6LWN0-F1
#
_entry.id   AF-A0A8T6LWN0-F1
#
_cell.length_a   1.000
_cell.length_b   1.000
_cell.length_c   1.000
_cell.angle_alpha   90.00
_cell.angle_beta   90.00
_cell.angle_gamma   90.00
#
_symmetry.space_group_name_H-M   'P 1'
#
loop_
_entity.id
_entity.type
_entity.pdbx_description
1 polymer ?
#
loop_
_entity_poly.entity_id
_entity_poly.type
_entity_poly.pdbx_seq_one_letter_code
_entity_poly.pdbx_strand_id
1 'polypeptide(L)'
;MKTSTFVLLGTLCLLLLNTGGALVQAQVVDPSNTLSSPVSTEPMGRTLLVEEVTTTWCPTCAEIDPYLEEVADSHGSRIAMVAYHPSDGEDAFQPPAAQHRIQRLGILHGDAIPSPTFFVEGKNPRSGIEAWSDVQRDILDLEITRQHTSTLQFEVLRNAEGITARILSMESTGLDLQHSQLTFLVLEHQKSVPNDVINPGSSTRDRVLIATAECQFNSSTVETHIGLLNANVSGGCDTDFEITFADIDEFSILLVHENTEYAIENLDASLGTYGAVEFAYRSRDVPQSWSFTTIVLLVSVGAGLVAVLPRKG
;
A
#
# COMPACT_ATOMS: atom_id res chain seq x y z
N MET A 1 16.01 43.91 -32.40
CA MET A 1 15.27 43.97 -31.12
C MET A 1 13.98 43.13 -31.13
N LYS A 2 14.00 41.90 -31.66
CA LYS A 2 12.81 40.99 -31.67
C LYS A 2 13.10 39.58 -31.13
N THR A 3 14.36 39.25 -30.84
CA THR A 3 14.81 37.92 -30.41
C THR A 3 14.90 37.76 -28.88
N SER A 4 15.09 38.86 -28.15
CA SER A 4 15.25 38.80 -26.68
C SER A 4 13.94 38.51 -25.94
N THR A 5 12.79 38.86 -26.52
CA THR A 5 11.47 38.69 -25.89
C THR A 5 10.96 37.25 -25.95
N PHE A 6 11.39 36.46 -26.95
CA PHE A 6 11.00 35.05 -27.09
C PHE A 6 11.74 34.13 -26.11
N VAL A 7 13.00 34.44 -25.77
CA VAL A 7 13.79 33.64 -24.81
C VAL A 7 13.29 33.83 -23.38
N LEU A 8 12.86 35.05 -23.03
CA LEU A 8 12.31 35.35 -21.71
C LEU A 8 10.92 34.69 -21.50
N LEU A 9 10.11 34.58 -22.55
CA LEU A 9 8.80 33.93 -22.48
C LEU A 9 8.92 32.39 -22.42
N GLY A 10 9.91 31.80 -23.11
CA GLY A 10 10.19 30.36 -23.05
C GLY A 10 10.75 29.90 -21.69
N THR A 11 11.59 30.72 -21.06
CA THR A 11 12.12 30.43 -19.71
C THR A 11 11.07 30.63 -18.61
N LEU A 12 10.13 31.57 -18.77
CA LEU A 12 9.02 31.75 -17.84
C LEU A 12 7.98 30.62 -17.93
N CYS A 13 7.72 30.05 -19.11
CA CYS A 13 6.86 28.86 -19.25
C CYS A 13 7.48 27.59 -18.63
N LEU A 14 8.80 27.43 -18.67
CA LEU A 14 9.48 26.30 -18.01
C LEU A 14 9.54 26.44 -16.47
N LEU A 15 9.52 27.66 -15.95
CA LEU A 15 9.41 27.92 -14.51
C LEU A 15 7.96 27.77 -13.98
N LEU A 16 6.96 27.96 -14.85
CA LEU A 16 5.53 27.76 -14.50
C LEU A 16 5.06 26.30 -14.62
N LEU A 17 5.85 25.40 -15.23
CA LEU A 17 5.59 23.95 -15.17
C LEU A 17 6.03 23.32 -13.83
N ASN A 18 6.64 24.10 -12.94
CA ASN A 18 7.06 23.66 -11.61
C ASN A 18 6.02 23.92 -10.51
N THR A 19 4.83 24.42 -10.84
CA THR A 19 3.71 24.45 -9.89
C THR A 19 3.04 23.09 -9.84
N GLY A 20 3.67 22.19 -9.09
CA GLY A 20 3.02 21.19 -8.25
C GLY A 20 1.86 20.42 -8.87
N GLY A 21 2.16 19.57 -9.85
CA GLY A 21 1.53 18.25 -9.79
C GLY A 21 2.15 17.57 -8.59
N ALA A 22 1.52 17.65 -7.41
CA ALA A 22 1.89 16.78 -6.31
C ALA A 22 1.74 15.36 -6.84
N LEU A 23 2.87 14.71 -7.14
CA LEU A 23 2.90 13.28 -7.32
C LEU A 23 2.46 12.74 -5.96
N VAL A 24 1.18 12.40 -5.85
CA VAL A 24 0.63 11.72 -4.68
C VAL A 24 1.47 10.47 -4.54
N GLN A 25 2.37 10.46 -3.55
CA GLN A 25 3.21 9.32 -3.20
C GLN A 25 2.64 8.70 -1.93
N ALA A 26 2.92 7.41 -1.70
CA ALA A 26 2.62 6.79 -0.42
C ALA A 26 3.37 7.55 0.67
N GLN A 27 2.79 7.65 1.86
CA GLN A 27 3.50 8.24 2.99
C GLN A 27 4.56 7.23 3.45
N VAL A 28 5.78 7.37 2.92
CA VAL A 28 6.93 6.55 3.35
C VAL A 28 7.79 7.38 4.30
N VAL A 29 7.95 6.88 5.51
CA VAL A 29 8.72 7.52 6.58
C VAL A 29 9.96 6.67 6.86
N ASP A 30 11.12 7.31 6.77
CA ASP A 30 12.40 6.68 7.07
C ASP A 30 12.53 6.37 8.58
N PRO A 31 13.09 5.19 8.96
CA PRO A 31 13.23 4.81 10.37
C PRO A 31 14.09 5.74 11.24
N SER A 32 14.81 6.70 10.66
CA SER A 32 15.45 7.78 11.41
C SER A 32 14.43 8.73 12.08
N ASN A 33 13.18 8.75 11.62
CA ASN A 33 12.10 9.47 12.30
C ASN A 33 11.53 8.61 13.43
N THR A 34 11.77 9.01 14.68
CA THR A 34 11.31 8.25 15.86
C THR A 34 9.78 8.11 16.02
N LEU A 35 8.97 8.79 15.20
CA LEU A 35 7.51 8.87 15.31
C LEU A 35 7.01 9.34 16.69
N SER A 36 7.82 10.13 17.42
CA SER A 36 7.46 10.68 18.73
C SER A 36 6.36 11.76 18.68
N SER A 37 6.06 12.26 17.47
CA SER A 37 4.97 13.18 17.18
C SER A 37 4.11 12.55 16.08
N PRO A 38 2.78 12.79 16.06
CA PRO A 38 1.92 12.20 15.05
C PRO A 38 2.35 12.58 13.64
N VAL A 39 2.39 11.60 12.75
CA VAL A 39 2.63 11.78 11.31
C VAL A 39 1.40 11.31 10.56
N SER A 40 0.77 12.22 9.83
CA SER A 40 -0.43 11.93 9.05
C SER A 40 -0.08 11.46 7.65
N THR A 41 -0.90 10.57 7.08
CA THR A 41 -0.94 10.35 5.64
C THR A 41 -1.53 11.58 4.95
N GLU A 42 -1.25 11.73 3.66
CA GLU A 42 -2.04 12.62 2.81
C GLU A 42 -3.45 12.02 2.59
N PRO A 43 -4.51 12.84 2.46
CA PRO A 43 -5.84 12.35 2.10
C PRO A 43 -5.81 11.63 0.75
N MET A 44 -6.12 10.34 0.73
CA MET A 44 -6.06 9.51 -0.47
C MET A 44 -7.07 8.35 -0.43
N GLY A 45 -7.50 7.86 -1.59
CA GLY A 45 -8.43 6.73 -1.69
C GLY A 45 -8.19 5.76 -2.84
N ARG A 46 -7.23 6.08 -3.71
CA ARG A 46 -7.05 5.40 -5.00
C ARG A 46 -5.99 4.31 -5.01
N THR A 47 -5.40 4.02 -3.85
CA THR A 47 -4.46 2.91 -3.71
C THR A 47 -5.21 1.62 -3.97
N LEU A 48 -4.72 0.81 -4.91
CA LEU A 48 -5.29 -0.49 -5.20
C LEU A 48 -4.75 -1.53 -4.22
N LEU A 49 -5.64 -2.31 -3.61
CA LEU A 49 -5.21 -3.41 -2.75
C LEU A 49 -4.83 -4.63 -3.61
N VAL A 50 -3.61 -5.14 -3.41
CA VAL A 50 -3.11 -6.38 -4.00
C VAL A 50 -2.79 -7.35 -2.88
N GLU A 51 -3.55 -8.44 -2.80
CA GLU A 51 -3.44 -9.44 -1.74
C GLU A 51 -2.77 -10.68 -2.32
N GLU A 52 -1.69 -11.13 -1.68
CA GLU A 52 -0.93 -12.32 -2.05
C GLU A 52 -1.13 -13.39 -0.97
N VAL A 53 -1.61 -14.57 -1.36
CA VAL A 53 -1.54 -15.77 -0.52
C VAL A 53 -0.25 -16.52 -0.83
N THR A 54 0.63 -16.63 0.15
CA THR A 54 2.01 -17.12 -0.02
C THR A 54 2.42 -18.01 1.15
N THR A 55 3.52 -18.76 1.01
CA THR A 55 4.07 -19.55 2.13
C THR A 55 5.59 -19.54 2.16
N THR A 56 6.16 -19.79 3.33
CA THR A 56 7.60 -19.87 3.52
C THR A 56 8.22 -21.09 2.84
N TRP A 57 7.49 -22.20 2.74
CA TRP A 57 7.99 -23.47 2.21
C TRP A 57 7.81 -23.62 0.69
N CYS A 58 7.07 -22.73 0.04
CA CYS A 58 6.76 -22.75 -1.38
C CYS A 58 7.93 -22.25 -2.25
N PRO A 59 8.51 -23.09 -3.13
CA PRO A 59 9.66 -22.70 -3.96
C PRO A 59 9.36 -21.58 -4.96
N THR A 60 8.18 -21.62 -5.59
CA THR A 60 7.77 -20.59 -6.55
C THR A 60 7.46 -19.25 -5.89
N CYS A 61 6.97 -19.28 -4.64
CA CYS A 61 6.79 -18.10 -3.81
C CYS A 61 8.14 -17.44 -3.51
N ALA A 62 9.13 -18.25 -3.10
CA ALA A 62 10.50 -17.79 -2.87
C ALA A 62 11.17 -17.22 -4.15
N GLU A 63 10.82 -17.70 -5.33
CA GLU A 63 11.35 -17.22 -6.60
C GLU A 63 10.83 -15.81 -6.94
N ILE A 64 9.54 -15.53 -6.70
CA ILE A 64 8.93 -14.24 -7.06
C ILE A 64 9.08 -13.17 -5.96
N ASP A 65 9.19 -13.56 -4.69
CA ASP A 65 9.21 -12.67 -3.51
C ASP A 65 10.17 -11.45 -3.64
N PRO A 66 11.46 -11.60 -4.05
CA PRO A 66 12.36 -10.45 -4.18
C PRO A 66 11.89 -9.41 -5.22
N TYR A 67 11.20 -9.87 -6.25
CA TYR A 67 10.67 -8.99 -7.29
C TYR A 67 9.40 -8.26 -6.84
N LEU A 68 8.60 -8.86 -5.97
CA LEU A 68 7.42 -8.22 -5.39
C LEU A 68 7.79 -7.05 -4.47
N GLU A 69 8.93 -7.14 -3.77
CA GLU A 69 9.50 -6.02 -3.00
C GLU A 69 9.84 -4.82 -3.90
N GLU A 70 10.52 -5.06 -5.01
CA GLU A 70 10.81 -4.01 -6.00
C GLU A 70 9.53 -3.40 -6.61
N VAL A 71 8.51 -4.22 -6.86
CA VAL A 71 7.22 -3.77 -7.37
C VAL A 71 6.53 -2.84 -6.36
N ALA A 72 6.46 -3.25 -5.10
CA ALA A 72 5.87 -2.42 -4.04
C ALA A 72 6.58 -1.06 -3.94
N ASP A 73 7.91 -1.04 -4.01
CA ASP A 73 8.69 0.19 -3.97
C ASP A 73 8.52 1.08 -5.20
N SER A 74 8.40 0.51 -6.39
CA SER A 74 8.28 1.23 -7.66
C SER A 74 6.88 1.77 -7.94
N HIS A 75 5.83 1.12 -7.40
CA HIS A 75 4.45 1.58 -7.58
C HIS A 75 4.04 2.72 -6.65
N GLY A 76 4.77 2.95 -5.55
CA GLY A 76 4.47 4.01 -4.59
C GLY A 76 3.05 3.88 -4.03
N SER A 77 2.28 4.97 -3.95
CA SER A 77 0.89 4.95 -3.45
C SER A 77 -0.12 4.28 -4.36
N ARG A 78 0.26 3.86 -5.58
CA ARG A 78 -0.72 3.36 -6.55
C ARG A 78 -1.28 1.99 -6.17
N ILE A 79 -0.47 1.16 -5.53
CA ILE A 79 -0.87 -0.14 -5.01
C ILE A 79 -0.38 -0.27 -3.57
N ALA A 80 -1.11 -1.02 -2.76
CA ALA A 80 -0.60 -1.54 -1.51
C ALA A 80 -0.63 -3.06 -1.58
N MET A 81 0.54 -3.67 -1.43
CA MET A 81 0.71 -5.12 -1.53
C MET A 81 0.73 -5.73 -0.13
N VAL A 82 0.01 -6.84 0.06
CA VAL A 82 -0.08 -7.52 1.35
C VAL A 82 0.18 -9.01 1.18
N ALA A 83 1.08 -9.58 2.00
CA ALA A 83 1.36 -11.01 2.02
C ALA A 83 0.60 -11.70 3.16
N TYR A 84 -0.21 -12.70 2.79
CA TYR A 84 -0.96 -13.56 3.69
C TYR A 84 -0.30 -14.92 3.77
N HIS A 85 0.23 -15.22 4.95
CA HIS A 85 0.75 -16.52 5.31
C HIS A 85 -0.36 -17.33 6.01
N PRO A 86 -0.80 -18.48 5.46
CA PRO A 86 -1.88 -19.28 6.01
C PRO A 86 -1.51 -19.92 7.35
N SER A 87 -2.51 -20.29 8.14
CA SER A 87 -2.35 -21.10 9.36
C SER A 87 -2.55 -22.58 9.06
N ASP A 88 -1.66 -23.16 8.24
CA ASP A 88 -1.74 -24.53 7.73
C ASP A 88 -0.97 -25.57 8.58
N GLY A 89 -0.27 -25.14 9.63
CA GLY A 89 0.58 -25.99 10.46
C GLY A 89 1.99 -26.23 9.88
N GLU A 90 2.30 -25.72 8.68
CA GLU A 90 3.58 -25.88 7.99
C GLU A 90 4.32 -24.56 7.75
N ASP A 91 3.59 -23.49 7.43
CA ASP A 91 4.15 -22.15 7.24
C ASP A 91 4.78 -21.62 8.54
N ALA A 92 5.83 -20.80 8.44
CA ALA A 92 6.55 -20.36 9.63
C ALA A 92 5.89 -19.20 10.39
N PHE A 93 5.07 -18.38 9.73
CA PHE A 93 4.51 -17.17 10.35
C PHE A 93 3.11 -17.37 10.90
N GLN A 94 2.24 -18.05 10.15
CA GLN A 94 0.84 -18.38 10.52
C GLN A 94 0.10 -17.32 11.37
N PRO A 95 0.15 -16.01 11.04
CA PRO A 95 -0.52 -15.02 11.86
C PRO A 95 -2.05 -15.17 11.72
N PRO A 96 -2.82 -15.19 12.82
CA PRO A 96 -4.28 -15.35 12.74
C PRO A 96 -4.97 -14.25 11.91
N ALA A 97 -4.37 -13.05 11.83
CA ALA A 97 -4.86 -11.97 10.98
C ALA A 97 -4.79 -12.31 9.48
N ALA A 98 -3.72 -12.96 9.03
CA ALA A 98 -3.63 -13.43 7.64
C ALA A 98 -4.64 -14.54 7.35
N GLN A 99 -4.82 -15.48 8.28
CA GLN A 99 -5.82 -16.53 8.11
C GLN A 99 -7.25 -15.98 8.03
N HIS A 100 -7.57 -14.96 8.83
CA HIS A 100 -8.85 -14.22 8.76
C HIS A 100 -9.06 -13.61 7.37
N ARG A 101 -8.05 -12.93 6.81
CA ARG A 101 -8.14 -12.37 5.45
C ARG A 101 -8.22 -13.43 4.35
N ILE A 102 -7.54 -14.57 4.50
CA ILE A 102 -7.65 -15.70 3.57
C ILE A 102 -9.08 -16.28 3.59
N GLN A 103 -9.70 -16.42 4.76
CA GLN A 103 -11.09 -16.90 4.89
C GLN A 103 -12.07 -15.95 4.20
N ARG A 104 -11.85 -14.64 4.37
CA ARG A 104 -12.63 -13.62 3.68
C ARG A 104 -12.52 -13.74 2.15
N LEU A 105 -11.33 -13.94 1.59
CA LEU A 105 -11.17 -14.23 0.16
C LEU A 105 -11.91 -15.52 -0.25
N GLY A 106 -11.92 -16.51 0.64
CA GLY A 106 -12.60 -17.79 0.47
C GLY A 106 -14.11 -17.69 0.29
N ILE A 107 -14.75 -16.61 0.77
CA ILE A 107 -16.20 -16.39 0.59
C ILE A 107 -16.61 -16.48 -0.90
N LEU A 108 -15.80 -15.91 -1.81
CA LEU A 108 -16.07 -15.96 -3.25
C LEU A 108 -15.17 -16.95 -4.01
N HIS A 109 -13.99 -17.24 -3.48
CA HIS A 109 -12.97 -18.01 -4.21
C HIS A 109 -12.75 -19.44 -3.68
N GLY A 110 -13.44 -19.80 -2.59
CA GLY A 110 -13.33 -21.09 -1.90
C GLY A 110 -12.12 -21.18 -0.95
N ASP A 111 -12.16 -22.17 -0.06
CA ASP A 111 -11.22 -22.28 1.07
C ASP A 111 -9.82 -22.80 0.69
N ALA A 112 -9.65 -23.29 -0.54
CA ALA A 112 -8.42 -23.92 -1.01
C ALA A 112 -7.67 -23.02 -2.01
N ILE A 113 -7.13 -21.92 -1.51
CA ILE A 113 -6.32 -20.98 -2.30
C ILE A 113 -4.87 -21.48 -2.33
N PRO A 114 -4.32 -21.84 -3.51
CA PRO A 114 -2.93 -22.30 -3.61
C PRO A 114 -1.95 -21.13 -3.43
N SER A 115 -0.65 -21.44 -3.27
CA SER A 115 0.41 -20.45 -3.19
C SER A 115 1.41 -20.58 -4.34
N PRO A 116 1.90 -19.46 -4.94
CA PRO A 116 1.42 -18.10 -4.72
C PRO A 116 0.12 -17.85 -5.50
N THR A 117 -0.80 -17.07 -4.91
CA THR A 117 -1.98 -16.55 -5.61
C THR A 117 -2.19 -15.08 -5.28
N PHE A 118 -2.45 -14.28 -6.31
CA PHE A 118 -2.69 -12.85 -6.19
C PHE A 118 -4.14 -12.49 -6.47
N PHE A 119 -4.65 -11.52 -5.71
CA PHE A 119 -5.96 -10.91 -5.89
C PHE A 119 -5.77 -9.40 -6.01
N VAL A 120 -6.20 -8.82 -7.13
CA VAL A 120 -6.23 -7.36 -7.30
C VAL A 120 -7.65 -6.90 -7.01
N GLU A 121 -7.85 -6.15 -5.91
CA GLU A 121 -9.17 -5.71 -5.44
C GLU A 121 -10.16 -6.87 -5.26
N GLY A 122 -9.69 -7.99 -4.68
CA GLY A 122 -10.51 -9.18 -4.44
C GLY A 122 -11.11 -9.85 -5.68
N LYS A 123 -10.69 -9.45 -6.90
CA LYS A 123 -11.14 -10.03 -8.17
C LYS A 123 -10.58 -11.45 -8.39
N ASN A 124 -10.81 -12.00 -9.57
CA ASN A 124 -10.41 -13.36 -9.93
C ASN A 124 -8.95 -13.67 -9.55
N PRO A 125 -8.68 -14.84 -8.96
CA PRO A 125 -7.33 -15.23 -8.54
C PRO A 125 -6.37 -15.36 -9.73
N ARG A 126 -5.14 -14.90 -9.53
CA ARG A 126 -4.00 -15.08 -10.44
C ARG A 126 -2.97 -15.97 -9.75
N SER A 127 -2.97 -17.26 -10.08
CA SER A 127 -2.12 -18.25 -9.39
C SER A 127 -0.85 -18.58 -10.17
N GLY A 128 0.25 -18.78 -9.46
CA GLY A 128 1.56 -19.08 -10.04
C GLY A 128 2.33 -17.84 -10.49
N ILE A 129 3.62 -18.03 -10.77
CA ILE A 129 4.54 -16.95 -11.17
C ILE A 129 4.17 -16.41 -12.55
N GLU A 130 3.74 -17.29 -13.46
CA GLU A 130 3.36 -16.96 -14.82
C GLU A 130 2.18 -15.97 -14.90
N ALA A 131 1.34 -15.95 -13.87
CA ALA A 131 0.17 -15.09 -13.81
C ALA A 131 0.52 -13.63 -13.45
N TRP A 132 1.77 -13.34 -13.08
CA TRP A 132 2.18 -11.99 -12.69
C TRP A 132 1.95 -10.94 -13.79
N SER A 133 2.13 -11.31 -15.06
CA SER A 133 1.83 -10.41 -16.17
C SER A 133 0.36 -10.03 -16.26
N ASP A 134 -0.55 -10.91 -15.83
CA ASP A 134 -1.98 -10.63 -15.74
C ASP A 134 -2.32 -9.81 -14.50
N VAL A 135 -1.62 -10.00 -13.37
CA VAL A 135 -1.74 -9.14 -12.18
C VAL A 135 -1.44 -7.69 -12.55
N GLN A 136 -0.35 -7.43 -13.29
CA GLN A 136 -0.01 -6.08 -13.75
C GLN A 136 -1.08 -5.48 -14.67
N ARG A 137 -1.69 -6.30 -15.54
CA ARG A 137 -2.79 -5.85 -16.41
C ARG A 137 -4.03 -5.49 -15.59
N ASP A 138 -4.39 -6.32 -14.62
CA ASP A 138 -5.54 -6.07 -13.73
C ASP A 138 -5.35 -4.77 -12.94
N ILE A 139 -4.13 -4.50 -12.44
CA ILE A 139 -3.77 -3.23 -11.79
C ILE A 139 -4.00 -2.06 -12.75
N LEU A 140 -3.43 -2.10 -13.96
CA LEU A 140 -3.55 -1.01 -14.94
C LEU A 140 -5.01 -0.77 -15.36
N ASP A 141 -5.77 -1.84 -15.59
CA ASP A 141 -7.17 -1.75 -15.96
C ASP A 141 -8.01 -1.12 -14.84
N LEU A 142 -7.71 -1.46 -13.58
CA LEU A 142 -8.37 -0.88 -12.41
C LEU A 142 -7.97 0.57 -12.18
N GLU A 143 -6.70 0.94 -12.37
CA GLU A 143 -6.25 2.34 -12.29
C GLU A 143 -7.02 3.25 -13.26
N ILE A 144 -7.43 2.72 -14.42
CA ILE A 144 -8.19 3.45 -15.44
C ILE A 144 -9.69 3.46 -15.12
N THR A 145 -10.24 2.33 -14.70
CA THR A 145 -11.70 2.15 -14.57
C THR A 145 -12.27 2.59 -13.23
N ARG A 146 -11.45 2.63 -12.17
CA ARG A 146 -11.88 2.99 -10.83
C ARG A 146 -11.94 4.51 -10.68
N GLN A 147 -13.13 5.07 -10.89
CA GLN A 147 -13.35 6.52 -10.89
C GLN A 147 -13.85 7.07 -9.56
N HIS A 148 -14.40 6.24 -8.67
CA HIS A 148 -15.04 6.69 -7.43
C HIS A 148 -14.45 5.92 -6.25
N THR A 149 -13.76 6.65 -5.37
CA THR A 149 -13.15 6.09 -4.16
C THR A 149 -13.48 6.92 -2.94
N SER A 150 -13.57 6.29 -1.78
CA SER A 150 -13.55 7.03 -0.52
C SER A 150 -12.15 7.61 -0.27
N THR A 151 -12.07 8.88 0.09
CA THR A 151 -10.82 9.50 0.54
C THR A 151 -10.64 9.20 2.02
N LEU A 152 -9.47 8.72 2.40
CA LEU A 152 -9.11 8.28 3.74
C LEU A 152 -7.86 9.02 4.19
N GLN A 153 -7.80 9.33 5.48
CA GLN A 153 -6.63 9.90 6.12
C GLN A 153 -6.51 9.39 7.55
N PHE A 154 -5.30 9.02 7.95
CA PHE A 154 -5.00 8.64 9.33
C PHE A 154 -3.63 9.16 9.75
N GLU A 155 -3.33 9.08 11.04
CA GLU A 155 -2.02 9.42 11.58
C GLU A 155 -1.43 8.28 12.40
N VAL A 156 -0.11 8.29 12.51
CA VAL A 156 0.67 7.29 13.23
C VAL A 156 1.54 7.97 14.28
N LEU A 157 1.57 7.39 15.48
CA LEU A 157 2.37 7.85 16.62
C LEU A 157 3.02 6.63 17.28
N ARG A 158 4.31 6.72 17.61
CA ARG A 158 5.02 5.73 18.45
C ARG A 158 5.15 6.29 19.87
N ASN A 159 4.72 5.52 20.86
CA ASN A 159 4.76 5.88 22.26
C ASN A 159 5.20 4.69 23.14
N ALA A 160 5.08 4.81 24.46
CA ALA A 160 5.51 3.77 25.40
C ALA A 160 4.63 2.51 25.40
N GLU A 161 3.40 2.60 24.90
CA GLU A 161 2.42 1.51 24.83
C GLU A 161 2.56 0.73 23.52
N GLY A 162 3.18 1.32 22.50
CA GLY A 162 3.43 0.72 21.20
C GLY A 162 3.31 1.74 20.08
N ILE A 163 2.86 1.28 18.91
CA ILE A 163 2.57 2.14 17.76
C ILE A 163 1.06 2.25 17.61
N THR A 164 0.56 3.47 17.59
CA THR A 164 -0.86 3.79 17.47
C THR A 164 -1.14 4.38 16.09
N ALA A 165 -2.20 3.91 15.44
CA ALA A 165 -2.75 4.54 14.24
C ALA A 165 -4.20 4.93 14.46
N ARG A 166 -4.55 6.15 14.07
CA ARG A 166 -5.89 6.72 14.30
C ARG A 166 -6.39 7.44 13.06
N ILE A 167 -7.63 7.17 12.68
CA ILE A 167 -8.28 7.90 11.59
C ILE A 167 -8.38 9.40 11.91
N LEU A 168 -8.16 10.22 10.89
CA LEU A 168 -8.34 11.66 10.95
C LEU A 168 -9.58 12.12 10.18
N SER A 169 -9.81 11.52 9.01
CA SER A 169 -10.99 11.80 8.21
C SER A 169 -11.28 10.69 7.21
N MET A 170 -12.55 10.60 6.85
CA MET A 170 -13.03 9.84 5.71
C MET A 170 -14.09 10.65 4.96
N GLU A 171 -13.98 10.66 3.63
CA GLU A 171 -15.00 11.22 2.75
C GLU A 171 -15.47 10.14 1.75
N SER A 172 -16.76 9.84 1.76
CA SER A 172 -17.38 8.92 0.81
C SER A 172 -18.60 9.57 0.16
N THR A 173 -18.50 9.94 -1.12
CA THR A 173 -19.63 10.52 -1.85
C THR A 173 -20.38 9.43 -2.60
N GLY A 174 -21.68 9.26 -2.30
CA GLY A 174 -22.57 8.35 -3.03
C GLY A 174 -22.34 6.86 -2.76
N LEU A 175 -21.62 6.52 -1.69
CA LEU A 175 -21.48 5.14 -1.21
C LEU A 175 -22.47 4.89 -0.07
N ASP A 176 -23.07 3.70 -0.08
CA ASP A 176 -23.86 3.22 1.05
C ASP A 176 -22.91 2.65 2.12
N LEU A 177 -23.01 3.18 3.34
CA LEU A 177 -22.19 2.75 4.46
C LEU A 177 -22.87 1.66 5.31
N GLN A 178 -24.15 1.34 5.10
CA GLN A 178 -24.88 0.42 5.98
C GLN A 178 -24.35 -1.02 6.01
N HIS A 179 -23.51 -1.39 5.05
CA HIS A 179 -22.88 -2.70 4.94
C HIS A 179 -21.39 -2.62 4.58
N SER A 180 -20.74 -1.50 4.93
CA SER A 180 -19.31 -1.34 4.80
C SER A 180 -18.62 -1.20 6.16
N GLN A 181 -17.30 -1.30 6.13
CA GLN A 181 -16.43 -1.20 7.29
C GLN A 181 -15.14 -0.48 6.94
N LEU A 182 -14.48 0.06 7.97
CA LEU A 182 -13.07 0.42 7.91
C LEU A 182 -12.23 -0.69 8.51
N THR A 183 -11.20 -1.09 7.78
CA THR A 183 -10.27 -2.15 8.18
C THR A 183 -8.87 -1.56 8.25
N PHE A 184 -8.24 -1.65 9.43
CA PHE A 184 -6.80 -1.47 9.52
C PHE A 184 -6.09 -2.80 9.30
N LEU A 185 -5.06 -2.80 8.45
CA LEU A 185 -4.14 -3.92 8.27
C LEU A 185 -2.74 -3.47 8.67
N VAL A 186 -2.06 -4.25 9.52
CA VAL A 186 -0.69 -3.97 9.96
C VAL A 186 0.24 -5.01 9.38
N LEU A 187 1.21 -4.55 8.61
CA LEU A 187 2.20 -5.36 7.92
C LEU A 187 3.56 -5.22 8.59
N GLU A 188 4.27 -6.31 8.74
CA GLU A 188 5.67 -6.32 9.17
C GLU A 188 6.59 -6.46 7.96
N HIS A 189 7.58 -5.59 7.87
CA HIS A 189 8.64 -5.66 6.87
C HIS A 189 9.86 -6.38 7.44
N GLN A 190 10.65 -7.01 6.57
CA GLN A 190 11.85 -7.76 6.96
C GLN A 190 11.62 -8.79 8.10
N LYS A 191 10.43 -9.39 8.14
CA LYS A 191 10.05 -10.38 9.15
C LYS A 191 10.96 -11.60 9.02
N SER A 192 11.68 -11.92 10.09
CA SER A 192 12.68 -12.99 10.08
C SER A 192 12.04 -14.38 10.05
N VAL A 193 12.45 -15.22 9.10
CA VAL A 193 12.08 -16.63 9.01
C VAL A 193 12.94 -17.45 9.99
N PRO A 194 12.36 -18.30 10.84
CA PRO A 194 13.13 -19.21 11.70
C PRO A 194 14.12 -20.08 10.92
N ASN A 195 15.24 -20.46 11.54
CA ASN A 195 16.29 -21.25 10.88
C ASN A 195 15.98 -22.75 10.74
N ASP A 196 14.95 -23.23 11.45
CA ASP A 196 14.57 -24.63 11.57
C ASP A 196 13.37 -25.03 10.72
N VAL A 197 12.92 -24.15 9.82
CA VAL A 197 11.82 -24.39 8.88
C VAL A 197 12.30 -24.56 7.44
N ILE A 198 11.48 -25.17 6.60
CA ILE A 198 11.72 -25.23 5.17
C ILE A 198 11.51 -23.82 4.59
N ASN A 199 12.60 -23.24 4.08
CA ASN A 199 12.59 -21.91 3.48
C ASN A 199 13.56 -21.89 2.29
N PRO A 200 13.07 -22.10 1.05
CA PRO A 200 13.91 -22.00 -0.14
C PRO A 200 14.26 -20.55 -0.54
N GLY A 201 13.69 -19.54 0.14
CA GLY A 201 13.87 -18.11 -0.17
C GLY A 201 14.83 -17.38 0.77
N SER A 202 14.66 -16.06 0.86
CA SER A 202 15.42 -15.19 1.77
C SER A 202 15.20 -15.56 3.25
N SER A 203 16.11 -15.16 4.14
CA SER A 203 15.94 -15.28 5.59
C SER A 203 14.86 -14.36 6.17
N THR A 204 14.33 -13.45 5.36
CA THR A 204 13.23 -12.55 5.74
C THR A 204 12.10 -12.63 4.73
N ARG A 205 10.93 -12.11 5.10
CA ARG A 205 9.81 -11.80 4.20
C ARG A 205 9.33 -10.39 4.44
N ASP A 206 8.78 -9.80 3.40
CA ASP A 206 8.31 -8.43 3.41
C ASP A 206 6.78 -8.35 3.34
N ARG A 207 6.19 -7.28 3.89
CA ARG A 207 4.74 -7.01 3.84
C ARG A 207 3.86 -8.10 4.45
N VAL A 208 4.35 -8.83 5.47
CA VAL A 208 3.61 -9.92 6.11
C VAL A 208 2.50 -9.33 6.98
N LEU A 209 1.23 -9.66 6.70
CA LEU A 209 0.11 -9.22 7.55
C LEU A 209 0.20 -9.88 8.93
N ILE A 210 0.35 -9.07 9.99
CA ILE A 210 0.46 -9.57 11.37
C ILE A 210 -0.75 -9.21 12.25
N ALA A 211 -1.47 -8.14 11.92
CA ALA A 211 -2.61 -7.70 12.70
C ALA A 211 -3.69 -7.05 11.83
N THR A 212 -4.94 -7.13 12.27
CA THR A 212 -6.09 -6.49 11.62
C THR A 212 -7.12 -6.03 12.64
N ALA A 213 -7.85 -4.96 12.34
CA ALA A 213 -9.09 -4.63 13.03
C ALA A 213 -10.13 -4.08 12.08
N GLU A 214 -11.40 -4.35 12.38
CA GLU A 214 -12.53 -4.05 11.52
C GLU A 214 -13.59 -3.29 12.31
N CYS A 215 -13.87 -2.04 11.90
CA CYS A 215 -14.90 -1.19 12.46
C CYS A 215 -16.07 -1.08 11.49
N GLN A 216 -17.22 -1.64 11.85
CA GLN A 216 -18.42 -1.63 11.00
C GLN A 216 -19.22 -0.34 11.20
N PHE A 217 -19.64 0.30 10.11
CA PHE A 217 -20.35 1.58 10.17
C PHE A 217 -21.75 1.49 10.79
N ASN A 218 -22.45 0.37 10.59
CA ASN A 218 -23.80 0.14 11.10
C ASN A 218 -23.89 0.17 12.64
N SER A 219 -22.90 -0.41 13.31
CA SER A 219 -22.84 -0.53 14.77
C SER A 219 -21.88 0.48 15.40
N SER A 220 -20.95 1.04 14.61
CA SER A 220 -19.84 1.84 15.12
C SER A 220 -19.06 1.11 16.20
N THR A 221 -18.82 -0.18 16.01
CA THR A 221 -18.05 -1.03 16.92
C THR A 221 -16.95 -1.77 16.20
N VAL A 222 -15.85 -2.03 16.92
CA VAL A 222 -14.78 -2.92 16.46
C VAL A 222 -15.14 -4.35 16.89
N GLU A 223 -15.66 -5.15 15.97
CA GLU A 223 -16.04 -6.54 16.25
C GLU A 223 -14.83 -7.49 16.12
N THR A 224 -13.99 -7.25 15.11
CA THR A 224 -12.78 -8.02 14.86
C THR A 224 -11.55 -7.19 15.22
N HIS A 225 -10.69 -7.72 16.09
CA HIS A 225 -9.34 -7.20 16.33
C HIS A 225 -8.39 -8.35 16.64
N ILE A 226 -7.39 -8.54 15.81
CA ILE A 226 -6.50 -9.71 15.82
C ILE A 226 -5.05 -9.20 15.75
N GLY A 227 -4.18 -9.70 16.64
CA GLY A 227 -2.76 -9.33 16.65
C GLY A 227 -2.47 -7.90 17.15
N LEU A 228 -3.47 -7.20 17.68
CA LEU A 228 -3.35 -5.84 18.23
C LEU A 228 -3.26 -5.87 19.76
N LEU A 229 -2.64 -4.83 20.33
CA LEU A 229 -2.66 -4.56 21.77
C LEU A 229 -4.00 -3.93 22.19
N ASN A 230 -4.55 -3.05 21.35
CA ASN A 230 -5.84 -2.41 21.55
C ASN A 230 -6.46 -2.02 20.20
N ALA A 231 -7.80 -1.98 20.16
CA ALA A 231 -8.56 -1.39 19.07
C ALA A 231 -9.81 -0.74 19.67
N ASN A 232 -10.04 0.54 19.38
CA ASN A 232 -11.11 1.30 20.00
C ASN A 232 -11.81 2.24 19.00
N VAL A 233 -13.06 2.56 19.32
CA VAL A 233 -13.91 3.54 18.63
C VAL A 233 -14.90 4.06 19.66
N SER A 234 -15.19 5.36 19.65
CA SER A 234 -16.15 5.97 20.59
C SER A 234 -17.16 6.89 19.93
N GLY A 235 -16.74 7.66 18.93
CA GLY A 235 -17.57 8.60 18.18
C GLY A 235 -18.11 8.04 16.87
N GLY A 236 -17.40 7.06 16.28
CA GLY A 236 -17.77 6.44 15.00
C GLY A 236 -16.53 6.06 14.19
N CYS A 237 -16.66 5.06 13.32
CA CYS A 237 -15.53 4.48 12.60
C CYS A 237 -14.76 5.51 11.76
N ASP A 238 -15.44 6.49 11.17
CA ASP A 238 -14.87 7.58 10.36
C ASP A 238 -14.26 8.72 11.18
N THR A 239 -14.48 8.74 12.50
CA THR A 239 -14.11 9.86 13.37
C THR A 239 -12.94 9.56 14.29
N ASP A 240 -12.91 8.38 14.90
CA ASP A 240 -11.97 8.08 15.98
C ASP A 240 -11.57 6.60 16.06
N PHE A 241 -11.79 5.82 15.00
CA PHE A 241 -11.26 4.46 14.95
C PHE A 241 -9.74 4.47 15.10
N GLU A 242 -9.27 3.75 16.12
CA GLU A 242 -7.88 3.72 16.54
C GLU A 242 -7.45 2.28 16.83
N ILE A 243 -6.22 1.95 16.42
CA ILE A 243 -5.56 0.70 16.74
C ILE A 243 -4.21 0.97 17.41
N THR A 244 -3.77 0.05 18.26
CA THR A 244 -2.42 0.04 18.83
C THR A 244 -1.83 -1.36 18.73
N PHE A 245 -0.59 -1.47 18.27
CA PHE A 245 0.13 -2.72 18.09
C PHE A 245 1.54 -2.66 18.66
N ALA A 246 2.17 -3.83 18.75
CA ALA A 246 3.50 -3.98 19.32
C ALA A 246 4.54 -3.11 18.59
N ASP A 247 5.53 -2.67 19.35
CA ASP A 247 6.64 -1.90 18.81
C ASP A 247 7.49 -2.77 17.86
N ILE A 248 7.51 -2.40 16.58
CA ILE A 248 8.22 -3.12 15.51
C ILE A 248 9.11 -2.17 14.72
N ASP A 249 10.19 -2.71 14.16
CA ASP A 249 11.26 -1.91 13.55
C ASP A 249 10.83 -1.32 12.20
N GLU A 250 10.28 -2.13 11.31
CA GLU A 250 9.78 -1.71 10.00
C GLU A 250 8.37 -2.27 9.76
N PHE A 251 7.45 -1.40 9.35
CA PHE A 251 6.04 -1.77 9.21
C PHE A 251 5.30 -0.91 8.19
N SER A 252 4.18 -1.43 7.69
CA SER A 252 3.19 -0.66 6.96
C SER A 252 1.84 -0.77 7.67
N ILE A 253 1.05 0.29 7.59
CA ILE A 253 -0.34 0.32 8.04
C ILE A 253 -1.19 0.71 6.84
N LEU A 254 -2.17 -0.12 6.52
CA LEU A 254 -3.17 0.18 5.50
C LEU A 254 -4.49 0.47 6.21
N LEU A 255 -5.14 1.56 5.83
CA LEU A 255 -6.55 1.80 6.14
C LEU A 255 -7.36 1.55 4.88
N VAL A 256 -8.32 0.63 4.97
CA VAL A 256 -9.15 0.17 3.86
C VAL A 256 -10.61 0.42 4.18
N HIS A 257 -11.35 0.99 3.24
CA HIS A 257 -12.81 1.00 3.25
C HIS A 257 -13.32 -0.10 2.32
N GLU A 258 -14.03 -1.07 2.86
CA GLU A 258 -14.49 -2.26 2.13
C GLU A 258 -15.86 -2.75 2.64
N ASN A 259 -16.46 -3.72 1.95
CA ASN A 259 -17.73 -4.34 2.37
C ASN A 259 -17.57 -5.18 3.64
N THR A 260 -18.62 -5.39 4.42
CA THR A 260 -18.59 -6.40 5.48
C THR A 260 -18.65 -7.81 4.90
N GLU A 261 -18.20 -8.82 5.65
CA GLU A 261 -18.36 -10.23 5.26
C GLU A 261 -19.83 -10.58 5.01
N TYR A 262 -20.72 -10.10 5.88
CA TYR A 262 -22.16 -10.24 5.69
C TYR A 262 -22.63 -9.75 4.32
N ALA A 263 -22.14 -8.60 3.85
CA ALA A 263 -22.52 -8.04 2.56
C ALA A 263 -22.04 -8.91 1.40
N ILE A 264 -20.83 -9.45 1.50
CA ILE A 264 -20.25 -10.31 0.47
C ILE A 264 -21.02 -11.62 0.39
N GLU A 265 -21.29 -12.26 1.53
CA GLU A 265 -21.99 -13.54 1.60
C GLU A 265 -23.48 -13.46 1.24
N ASN A 266 -24.16 -12.39 1.67
CA ASN A 266 -25.62 -12.35 1.67
C ASN A 266 -26.22 -11.32 0.71
N LEU A 267 -25.43 -10.35 0.22
CA LEU A 267 -25.90 -9.25 -0.61
C LEU A 267 -25.17 -9.14 -1.96
N ASP A 268 -24.43 -10.19 -2.36
CA ASP A 268 -23.62 -10.23 -3.59
C ASP A 268 -22.62 -9.07 -3.70
N ALA A 269 -22.14 -8.55 -2.56
CA ALA A 269 -21.16 -7.47 -2.56
C ALA A 269 -19.76 -7.97 -2.99
N SER A 270 -18.96 -7.10 -3.59
CA SER A 270 -17.60 -7.44 -4.01
C SER A 270 -16.62 -7.49 -2.84
N LEU A 271 -15.60 -8.35 -2.95
CA LEU A 271 -14.40 -8.33 -2.10
C LEU A 271 -13.51 -7.09 -2.30
N GLY A 272 -13.70 -6.35 -3.39
CA GLY A 272 -12.93 -5.15 -3.69
C GLY A 272 -13.19 -4.01 -2.70
N THR A 273 -12.23 -3.10 -2.63
CA THR A 273 -12.27 -1.94 -1.74
C THR A 273 -13.04 -0.79 -2.38
N TYR A 274 -13.56 0.11 -1.56
CA TYR A 274 -14.03 1.43 -1.94
C TYR A 274 -12.92 2.48 -1.89
N GLY A 275 -11.93 2.30 -1.00
CA GLY A 275 -10.72 3.10 -1.01
C GLY A 275 -9.68 2.53 -0.07
N ALA A 276 -8.41 2.81 -0.34
CA ALA A 276 -7.32 2.45 0.55
C ALA A 276 -6.26 3.57 0.59
N VAL A 277 -5.53 3.61 1.71
CA VAL A 277 -4.37 4.47 1.93
C VAL A 277 -3.35 3.71 2.77
N GLU A 278 -2.07 3.87 2.44
CA GLU A 278 -0.95 3.24 3.14
C GLU A 278 -0.04 4.29 3.80
N PHE A 279 0.39 3.96 5.02
CA PHE A 279 1.55 4.54 5.69
C PHE A 279 2.63 3.48 5.80
N ALA A 280 3.82 3.73 5.25
CA ALA A 280 4.95 2.82 5.34
C ALA A 280 6.06 3.45 6.20
N TYR A 281 6.57 2.69 7.16
CA TYR A 281 7.70 3.03 8.01
C TYR A 281 8.81 2.01 7.78
N ARG A 282 9.70 2.32 6.82
CA ARG A 282 10.77 1.41 6.41
C ARG A 282 11.87 2.13 5.67
N SER A 283 13.04 1.51 5.65
CA SER A 283 14.16 1.98 4.85
C SER A 283 13.82 1.78 3.36
N ARG A 284 14.02 2.81 2.51
CA ARG A 284 13.95 2.62 1.06
C ARG A 284 15.34 2.36 0.53
N ASP A 285 15.51 1.23 -0.15
CA ASP A 285 16.58 1.10 -1.12
C ASP A 285 16.24 2.02 -2.28
N VAL A 286 16.67 3.28 -2.20
CA VAL A 286 16.66 4.18 -3.35
C VAL A 286 17.56 3.51 -4.38
N PRO A 287 17.04 2.98 -5.51
CA PRO A 287 17.92 2.59 -6.59
C PRO A 287 18.71 3.86 -6.88
N GLN A 288 20.04 3.78 -6.88
CA GLN A 288 20.90 4.88 -7.29
C GLN A 288 20.41 5.30 -8.68
N SER A 289 19.46 6.23 -8.74
CA SER A 289 19.05 6.86 -9.96
C SER A 289 20.28 7.66 -10.31
N TRP A 290 21.11 7.05 -11.15
CA TRP A 290 22.08 7.81 -11.91
C TRP A 290 21.28 8.97 -12.45
N SER A 291 21.79 10.16 -12.15
CA SER A 291 21.16 11.45 -12.30
C SER A 291 20.94 11.78 -13.78
N PHE A 292 20.29 10.89 -14.54
CA PHE A 292 20.05 10.99 -15.96
C PHE A 292 19.25 12.26 -16.23
N THR A 293 18.32 12.61 -15.33
CA THR A 293 17.64 13.90 -15.33
C THR A 293 18.60 15.08 -15.14
N THR A 294 19.55 15.01 -14.21
CA THR A 294 20.54 16.08 -13.98
C THR A 294 21.57 16.18 -15.11
N ILE A 295 22.00 15.04 -15.66
CA ILE A 295 22.90 14.94 -16.81
C ILE A 295 22.18 15.46 -18.06
N VAL A 296 20.93 15.05 -18.31
CA VAL A 296 20.10 15.57 -19.40
C VAL A 296 19.86 17.06 -19.22
N LEU A 297 19.58 17.56 -18.01
CA LEU A 297 19.45 18.99 -17.75
C LEU A 297 20.75 19.75 -18.03
N LEU A 298 21.90 19.23 -17.57
CA LEU A 298 23.21 19.82 -17.82
C LEU A 298 23.57 19.80 -19.32
N VAL A 299 23.26 18.72 -20.03
CA VAL A 299 23.45 18.60 -21.48
C VAL A 299 22.52 19.56 -22.23
N SER A 300 21.28 19.70 -21.80
CA SER A 300 20.29 20.59 -22.40
C SER A 300 20.67 22.07 -22.23
N VAL A 301 21.12 22.44 -21.02
CA VAL A 301 21.63 23.78 -20.72
C VAL A 301 22.93 24.04 -21.50
N GLY A 302 23.84 23.07 -21.56
CA GLY A 302 25.08 23.15 -22.32
C GLY A 302 24.84 23.35 -23.82
N ALA A 303 23.94 22.56 -24.42
CA ALA A 303 23.57 22.69 -25.83
C ALA A 303 22.89 24.04 -26.13
N GLY A 304 22.05 24.52 -25.22
CA GLY A 304 21.43 25.84 -25.32
C GLY A 304 22.45 26.98 -25.29
N LEU A 305 23.47 26.91 -24.42
CA LEU A 305 24.55 27.89 -24.37
C LEU A 305 25.42 27.88 -25.63
N VAL A 306 25.74 26.69 -26.16
CA VAL A 306 26.53 26.55 -27.41
C VAL A 306 25.77 27.11 -28.62
N ALA A 307 24.44 26.98 -28.66
CA ALA A 307 23.62 27.52 -29.75
C ALA A 307 23.52 29.06 -29.75
N VAL A 308 23.74 29.71 -28.60
CA VAL A 308 23.63 31.17 -28.42
C VAL A 308 24.99 31.87 -28.51
N LEU A 309 26.10 31.14 -28.41
CA LEU A 309 27.43 31.72 -28.61
C LEU A 309 27.63 32.14 -30.08
N PRO A 310 28.10 33.38 -30.34
CA PRO A 310 28.35 33.83 -31.70
C PRO A 310 29.44 32.97 -32.32
N ARG A 311 29.11 32.28 -33.42
CA ARG A 311 30.09 31.60 -34.26
C ARG A 311 31.09 32.63 -34.76
N LYS A 312 32.32 32.61 -34.24
CA LYS A 312 33.43 33.26 -34.92
C LYS A 312 33.68 32.47 -36.20
N GLY A 313 33.66 33.18 -37.32
CA GLY A 313 33.95 32.62 -38.65
C GLY A 313 35.36 32.06 -38.75
#